data_AF-A0AA35S9I1-F1
#
_entry.id   AF-A0AA35S9I1-F1
#
_cell.length_a   1.000
_cell.length_b   1.000
_cell.length_c   1.000
_cell.angle_alpha   90.00
_cell.angle_beta   90.00
_cell.angle_gamma   90.00
#
_symmetry.space_group_name_H-M   'P 1'
#
loop_
_entity.id
_entity.type
_entity.pdbx_description
1 polymer ?
#
loop_
_entity_poly.entity_id
_entity_poly.type
_entity_poly.pdbx_seq_one_letter_code
_entity_poly.pdbx_strand_id
1 'polypeptide(L)'
;MLQPGIELAVEQINQREDLLAGYSVNLTVANSACNLKLHTIINFVTTFFYSGVKFAGIVGPLCSDAVKLISPITRQEGVSLLNFHAGSSLQFTDRNRYRYAFSTVTSTKPFIELFLHLMKVNEWESVAVLYEQQTTVYLNAYDSLVEKLPHVYPEGKILFSAPVSEESLPLSSIIHQHLRVVILITTPNIAHKILCLIQRRYPELTFPSYQFILFGDYLGYYRPVSLTLNNHHYKCSAAEIGRVMDRFLLTGLKLDVANSTELVSGVTYAENFQEYEERANGSATLPANALYDGVWSLALALNNSIPRLNEIGLDMVDYTYGHREATDIIRDEVLKLHFQELLDIYHSVKTPGSLLPLFLLNR
;
A
#
# COMPACT_ATOMS: atom_id res chain seq x y z
N MET A 1 -9.03 -4.13 15.06
CA MET A 1 -9.10 -4.56 13.65
C MET A 1 -7.79 -5.18 13.20
N LEU A 2 -6.66 -4.45 13.16
CA LEU A 2 -5.39 -5.01 12.65
C LEU A 2 -4.63 -5.90 13.65
N GLN A 3 -4.56 -5.44 14.90
CA GLN A 3 -3.76 -6.06 15.95
C GLN A 3 -4.00 -7.58 16.12
N PRO A 4 -5.24 -8.11 16.12
CA PRO A 4 -5.46 -9.54 16.27
C PRO A 4 -4.77 -10.41 15.22
N GLY A 5 -4.66 -9.94 13.97
CA GLY A 5 -3.95 -10.67 12.92
C GLY A 5 -2.44 -10.69 13.14
N ILE A 6 -1.88 -9.60 13.67
CA ILE A 6 -0.44 -9.51 13.98
C ILE A 6 -0.09 -10.40 15.19
N GLU A 7 -0.94 -10.39 16.21
CA GLU A 7 -0.79 -11.25 17.41
C GLU A 7 -0.87 -12.73 17.03
N LEU A 8 -1.78 -13.10 16.12
CA LEU A 8 -1.88 -14.46 15.59
C LEU A 8 -0.55 -14.92 14.96
N ALA A 9 0.11 -14.07 14.16
CA ALA A 9 1.43 -14.40 13.58
C ALA A 9 2.48 -14.67 14.68
N VAL A 10 2.54 -13.80 15.69
CA VAL A 10 3.51 -13.92 16.80
C VAL A 10 3.29 -15.22 17.59
N GLU A 11 2.04 -15.56 17.87
CA GLU A 11 1.69 -16.80 18.56
C GLU A 11 2.11 -18.04 17.76
N GLN A 12 1.79 -18.07 16.47
CA GLN A 12 2.16 -19.19 15.59
C GLN A 12 3.70 -19.32 15.45
N ILE A 13 4.43 -18.22 15.38
CA ILE A 13 5.91 -18.22 15.38
C ILE A 13 6.45 -18.81 16.68
N ASN A 14 5.94 -18.38 17.84
CA ASN A 14 6.41 -18.86 19.13
C ASN A 14 6.04 -20.33 19.41
N GLN A 15 5.12 -20.92 18.67
CA GLN A 15 4.77 -22.35 18.74
C GLN A 15 5.71 -23.24 17.91
N ARG A 16 6.56 -22.66 17.06
CA ARG A 16 7.50 -23.40 16.20
C ARG A 16 8.81 -23.66 16.91
N GLU A 17 9.11 -24.93 17.20
CA GLU A 17 10.38 -25.32 17.85
C GLU A 17 11.59 -25.19 16.89
N ASP A 18 11.35 -25.25 15.58
CA ASP A 18 12.36 -25.15 14.53
C ASP A 18 12.71 -23.71 14.13
N LEU A 19 11.96 -22.72 14.65
CA LEU A 19 12.14 -21.30 14.34
C LEU A 19 12.53 -20.52 15.60
N LEU A 20 13.61 -19.73 15.52
CA LEU A 20 14.11 -18.91 16.64
C LEU A 20 14.32 -19.74 17.92
N ALA A 21 14.89 -20.94 17.79
CA ALA A 21 15.10 -21.87 18.91
C ALA A 21 15.86 -21.20 20.08
N GLY A 22 15.25 -21.19 21.26
CA GLY A 22 15.79 -20.53 22.46
C GLY A 22 15.38 -19.06 22.63
N TYR A 23 14.60 -18.50 21.70
CA TYR A 23 14.11 -17.12 21.74
C TYR A 23 12.57 -17.09 21.68
N SER A 24 11.99 -15.96 22.09
CA SER A 24 10.56 -15.69 21.91
C SER A 24 10.35 -14.28 21.34
N VAL A 25 9.35 -14.17 20.46
CA VAL A 25 8.95 -12.92 19.82
C VAL A 25 7.86 -12.25 20.65
N ASN A 26 8.02 -10.96 20.93
CA ASN A 26 7.02 -10.14 21.61
C ASN A 26 6.64 -8.93 20.76
N LEU A 27 5.35 -8.59 20.75
CA LEU A 27 4.82 -7.43 20.04
C LEU A 27 4.65 -6.24 20.99
N THR A 28 5.22 -5.09 20.63
CA THR A 28 4.89 -3.79 21.27
C THR A 28 4.11 -2.94 20.27
N VAL A 29 2.88 -2.54 20.65
CA VAL A 29 1.98 -1.81 19.76
C VAL A 29 2.10 -0.30 19.98
N ALA A 30 2.27 0.45 18.90
CA ALA A 30 2.24 1.90 18.89
C ALA A 30 1.32 2.43 17.77
N ASN A 31 0.49 3.43 18.08
CA ASN A 31 -0.46 3.99 17.12
C ASN A 31 0.21 5.09 16.27
N SER A 32 0.28 4.93 14.95
CA SER A 32 0.81 5.98 14.05
C SER A 32 -0.23 7.05 13.70
N ALA A 33 -1.51 6.83 13.98
CA ALA A 33 -2.65 7.67 13.59
C ALA A 33 -2.76 7.95 12.07
N CYS A 34 -1.97 7.28 11.21
CA CYS A 34 -1.90 7.53 9.77
C CYS A 34 -1.76 9.03 9.41
N ASN A 35 -1.21 9.85 10.32
CA ASN A 35 -1.26 11.31 10.20
C ASN A 35 0.13 11.86 9.85
N LEU A 36 0.17 12.80 8.90
CA LEU A 36 1.31 13.55 8.39
C LEU A 36 1.98 14.49 9.42
N LYS A 37 1.72 14.31 10.71
CA LYS A 37 2.13 15.22 11.79
C LYS A 37 3.20 14.61 12.69
N LEU A 38 3.69 15.45 13.62
CA LEU A 38 4.58 15.08 14.73
C LEU A 38 4.17 13.80 15.46
N HIS A 39 2.88 13.44 15.53
CA HIS A 39 2.43 12.28 16.32
C HIS A 39 3.09 10.96 15.90
N THR A 40 3.23 10.70 14.60
CA THR A 40 3.91 9.49 14.09
C THR A 40 5.37 9.47 14.53
N ILE A 41 6.06 10.61 14.40
CA ILE A 41 7.48 10.75 14.78
C ILE A 41 7.65 10.69 16.29
N ILE A 42 6.78 11.36 17.06
CA ILE A 42 6.78 11.34 18.53
C ILE A 42 6.59 9.91 19.01
N ASN A 43 5.57 9.19 18.53
CA ASN A 43 5.32 7.82 18.98
C ASN A 43 6.45 6.89 18.55
N PHE A 44 7.00 7.05 17.35
CA PHE A 44 8.21 6.33 16.97
C PHE A 44 9.35 6.61 17.95
N VAL A 45 9.64 7.89 18.22
CA VAL A 45 10.74 8.28 19.10
C VAL A 45 10.52 7.82 20.55
N THR A 46 9.33 8.01 21.11
CA THR A 46 9.01 7.61 22.49
C THR A 46 9.04 6.10 22.65
N THR A 47 8.46 5.34 21.73
CA THR A 47 8.47 3.88 21.79
C THR A 47 9.88 3.32 21.61
N PHE A 48 10.66 3.80 20.64
CA PHE A 48 11.96 3.19 20.33
C PHE A 48 13.10 3.68 21.21
N PHE A 49 13.14 4.97 21.58
CA PHE A 49 14.27 5.53 22.32
C PHE A 49 14.03 5.72 23.82
N TYR A 50 12.77 5.68 24.29
CA TYR A 50 12.46 5.96 25.71
C TYR A 50 11.77 4.80 26.45
N SER A 51 11.45 3.68 25.80
CA SER A 51 10.80 2.53 26.46
C SER A 51 11.76 1.64 27.25
N GLY A 52 13.07 1.72 26.97
CA GLY A 52 14.06 0.79 27.52
C GLY A 52 14.01 -0.62 26.91
N VAL A 53 13.15 -0.85 25.92
CA VAL A 53 12.99 -2.13 25.23
C VAL A 53 13.95 -2.21 24.03
N LYS A 54 14.60 -3.35 23.85
CA LYS A 54 15.38 -3.67 22.63
C LYS A 54 14.42 -4.11 21.53
N PHE A 55 14.56 -3.56 20.33
CA PHE A 55 13.71 -3.88 19.19
C PHE A 55 14.52 -4.53 18.06
N ALA A 56 14.04 -5.67 17.57
CA ALA A 56 14.62 -6.37 16.42
C ALA A 56 14.11 -5.85 15.07
N GLY A 57 13.00 -5.12 15.04
CA GLY A 57 12.45 -4.56 13.80
C GLY A 57 11.13 -3.83 14.02
N ILE A 58 10.61 -3.26 12.94
CA ILE A 58 9.31 -2.60 12.87
C ILE A 58 8.44 -3.38 11.89
N VAL A 59 7.18 -3.61 12.28
CA VAL A 59 6.12 -4.07 11.39
C VAL A 59 5.02 -3.00 11.35
N GLY A 60 4.69 -2.55 10.15
CA GLY A 60 3.96 -1.31 9.88
C GLY A 60 4.89 -0.13 9.60
N PRO A 61 4.36 1.08 9.30
CA PRO A 61 2.96 1.44 9.28
C PRO A 61 2.26 1.01 7.99
N LEU A 62 0.93 1.12 7.97
CA LEU A 62 0.13 0.87 6.77
C LEU A 62 0.21 2.00 5.75
N CYS A 63 0.14 3.25 6.21
CA CYS A 63 -0.01 4.39 5.32
C CYS A 63 1.33 4.84 4.72
N SER A 64 1.38 5.02 3.41
CA SER A 64 2.57 5.52 2.70
C SER A 64 3.13 6.82 3.28
N ASP A 65 2.27 7.73 3.77
CA ASP A 65 2.73 8.97 4.41
C ASP A 65 3.50 8.71 5.71
N ALA A 66 3.05 7.76 6.52
CA ALA A 66 3.75 7.38 7.75
C ALA A 66 5.07 6.66 7.42
N VAL A 67 5.08 5.75 6.43
CA VAL A 67 6.30 5.06 5.96
C VAL A 67 7.34 6.07 5.48
N LYS A 68 6.91 7.09 4.72
CA LYS A 68 7.77 8.18 4.21
C LYS A 68 8.48 8.94 5.32
N LEU A 69 7.83 9.10 6.49
CA LEU A 69 8.39 9.81 7.63
C LEU A 69 9.36 8.94 8.43
N ILE A 70 9.03 7.67 8.72
CA ILE A 70 9.83 6.86 9.64
C ILE A 70 11.03 6.17 8.97
N SER A 71 10.87 5.69 7.73
CA SER A 71 11.87 4.81 7.10
C SER A 71 13.21 5.50 6.82
N PRO A 72 13.28 6.80 6.48
CA PRO A 72 14.55 7.50 6.38
C PRO A 72 15.31 7.60 7.72
N ILE A 73 14.59 7.53 8.85
CA ILE A 73 15.17 7.52 10.20
C ILE A 73 15.77 6.14 10.49
N THR A 74 15.07 5.05 10.13
CA THR A 74 15.57 3.69 10.36
C THR A 74 16.86 3.38 9.58
N ARG A 75 17.10 4.12 8.49
CA ARG A 75 18.34 4.08 7.70
C ARG A 75 19.56 4.71 8.40
N GLN A 76 19.36 5.62 9.35
CA GLN A 76 20.47 6.33 9.99
C GLN A 76 21.36 5.34 10.75
N GLU A 77 22.67 5.57 10.75
CA GLU A 77 23.63 4.60 11.30
C GLU A 77 23.33 4.25 12.76
N GLY A 78 23.04 5.27 13.59
CA GLY A 78 22.66 5.11 15.00
C GLY A 78 21.28 4.48 15.25
N VAL A 79 20.52 4.14 14.20
CA VAL A 79 19.22 3.48 14.31
C VAL A 79 19.24 2.13 13.62
N SER A 80 19.70 2.04 12.36
CA SER A 80 19.87 0.82 11.57
C SER A 80 18.87 -0.29 11.92
N LEU A 81 17.61 -0.13 11.53
CA LEU A 81 16.52 -1.02 11.92
C LEU A 81 15.67 -1.43 10.71
N LEU A 82 15.31 -2.72 10.63
CA LEU A 82 14.41 -3.24 9.60
C LEU A 82 12.99 -2.71 9.79
N ASN A 83 12.34 -2.38 8.68
CA ASN A 83 10.99 -1.84 8.66
C ASN A 83 10.15 -2.55 7.59
N PHE A 84 9.30 -3.49 8.00
CA PHE A 84 8.32 -4.15 7.14
C PHE A 84 7.02 -3.37 7.15
N HIS A 85 6.62 -2.77 6.03
CA HIS A 85 5.49 -1.85 5.99
C HIS A 85 4.47 -2.20 4.91
N ALA A 86 3.23 -1.71 5.04
CA ALA A 86 2.19 -1.89 4.03
C ALA A 86 1.92 -0.63 3.18
N GLY A 87 2.85 0.33 3.16
CA GLY A 87 2.79 1.47 2.25
C GLY A 87 3.07 1.06 0.80
N SER A 88 2.23 1.51 -0.14
CA SER A 88 2.26 1.11 -1.55
C SER A 88 2.88 2.15 -2.52
N SER A 89 3.42 3.27 -2.01
CA SER A 89 4.02 4.30 -2.87
C SER A 89 5.25 3.81 -3.62
N LEU A 90 5.35 4.18 -4.91
CA LEU A 90 6.48 3.85 -5.78
C LEU A 90 7.83 4.37 -5.27
N GLN A 91 7.86 5.46 -4.51
CA GLN A 91 9.12 6.00 -3.98
C GLN A 91 9.89 4.99 -3.10
N PHE A 92 9.22 3.97 -2.53
CA PHE A 92 9.85 2.98 -1.65
C PHE A 92 10.75 1.99 -2.40
N THR A 93 10.77 2.03 -3.75
CA THR A 93 11.75 1.26 -4.54
C THR A 93 13.16 1.87 -4.51
N ASP A 94 13.31 3.12 -4.08
CA ASP A 94 14.62 3.76 -3.93
C ASP A 94 15.38 3.17 -2.72
N ARG A 95 16.28 2.21 -3.00
CA ARG A 95 17.10 1.56 -1.98
C ARG A 95 18.18 2.44 -1.37
N ASN A 96 18.50 3.58 -1.98
CA ASN A 96 19.40 4.55 -1.35
C ASN A 96 18.70 5.26 -0.19
N ARG A 97 17.41 5.59 -0.37
CA ARG A 97 16.59 6.26 0.66
C ARG A 97 15.92 5.28 1.63
N TYR A 98 15.58 4.08 1.17
CA TYR A 98 14.77 3.08 1.89
C TYR A 98 15.50 1.74 2.03
N ARG A 99 16.79 1.76 2.41
CA ARG A 99 17.68 0.58 2.52
C ARG A 99 17.12 -0.56 3.38
N TYR A 100 16.52 -0.23 4.53
CA TYR A 100 16.00 -1.19 5.50
C TYR A 100 14.47 -1.29 5.49
N ALA A 101 13.80 -0.69 4.50
CA ALA A 101 12.34 -0.71 4.40
C ALA A 101 11.89 -1.72 3.35
N PHE A 102 10.96 -2.60 3.74
CA PHE A 102 10.46 -3.70 2.92
C PHE A 102 8.94 -3.61 2.86
N SER A 103 8.40 -3.53 1.65
CA SER A 103 6.95 -3.52 1.46
C SER A 103 6.41 -4.93 1.54
N THR A 104 5.36 -5.12 2.32
CA THR A 104 4.57 -6.36 2.38
C THR A 104 3.35 -6.31 1.46
N VAL A 105 3.13 -5.17 0.78
CA VAL A 105 2.07 -5.02 -0.23
C VAL A 105 2.63 -4.70 -1.61
N THR A 106 1.80 -4.93 -2.63
CA THR A 106 2.10 -4.53 -4.00
C THR A 106 2.08 -3.00 -4.12
N SER A 107 3.13 -2.44 -4.72
CA SER A 107 3.19 -1.01 -5.01
C SER A 107 2.12 -0.57 -6.03
N THR A 108 1.97 0.73 -6.24
CA THR A 108 1.05 1.25 -7.26
C THR A 108 1.50 1.04 -8.70
N LYS A 109 2.68 0.43 -8.92
CA LYS A 109 3.26 0.14 -10.24
C LYS A 109 2.27 -0.51 -11.22
N PRO A 110 1.53 -1.58 -10.87
CA PRO A 110 0.70 -2.26 -11.85
C PRO A 110 -0.47 -1.41 -12.35
N PHE A 111 -1.03 -0.53 -11.50
CA PHE A 111 -2.07 0.40 -11.94
C PHE A 111 -1.55 1.37 -13.00
N ILE A 112 -0.32 1.87 -12.84
CA ILE A 112 0.32 2.74 -13.83
C ILE A 112 0.58 1.98 -15.12
N GLU A 113 1.07 0.75 -15.03
CA GLU A 113 1.30 -0.11 -16.20
C GLU A 113 -0.01 -0.44 -16.93
N LEU A 114 -1.09 -0.69 -16.19
CA LEU A 114 -2.42 -0.87 -16.77
C LEU A 114 -2.88 0.39 -17.50
N PHE A 115 -2.77 1.58 -16.91
CA PHE A 115 -3.21 2.81 -17.57
C PHE A 115 -2.45 3.06 -18.87
N LEU A 116 -1.13 2.89 -18.85
CA LEU A 116 -0.30 3.02 -20.05
C LEU A 116 -0.69 1.97 -21.10
N HIS A 117 -0.96 0.74 -20.68
CA HIS A 117 -1.42 -0.32 -21.57
C HIS A 117 -2.78 0.00 -22.18
N LEU A 118 -3.76 0.43 -21.37
CA LEU A 118 -5.10 0.83 -21.82
C LEU A 118 -5.03 1.99 -22.83
N MET A 119 -4.22 3.00 -22.56
CA MET A 119 -4.02 4.11 -23.49
C MET A 119 -3.49 3.60 -24.84
N LYS A 120 -2.49 2.72 -24.81
CA LYS A 120 -1.87 2.16 -26.02
C LYS A 120 -2.83 1.28 -26.83
N VAL A 121 -3.53 0.34 -26.19
CA VAL A 121 -4.40 -0.62 -26.92
C VAL A 121 -5.68 0.00 -27.44
N ASN A 122 -6.15 1.11 -26.83
CA ASN A 122 -7.32 1.85 -27.30
C ASN A 122 -6.96 3.09 -28.13
N GLU A 123 -5.67 3.28 -28.44
CA GLU A 123 -5.18 4.44 -29.22
C GLU A 123 -5.61 5.79 -28.61
N TRP A 124 -5.66 5.88 -27.28
CA TRP A 124 -5.98 7.13 -26.59
C TRP A 124 -4.76 8.06 -26.57
N GLU A 125 -4.62 8.85 -27.64
CA GLU A 125 -3.53 9.81 -27.80
C GLU A 125 -3.59 10.99 -26.83
N SER A 126 -4.75 11.26 -26.21
CA SER A 126 -4.95 12.44 -25.37
C SER A 126 -5.84 12.14 -24.17
N VAL A 127 -5.32 12.39 -22.97
CA VAL A 127 -6.02 12.15 -21.70
C VAL A 127 -5.97 13.36 -20.78
N ALA A 128 -6.94 13.45 -19.88
CA ALA A 128 -6.91 14.30 -18.69
C ALA A 128 -6.54 13.48 -17.46
N VAL A 129 -5.83 14.08 -16.49
CA VAL A 129 -5.52 13.44 -15.20
C VAL A 129 -5.90 14.35 -14.04
N LEU A 130 -6.76 13.88 -13.15
CA LEU A 130 -7.01 14.54 -11.87
C LEU A 130 -6.35 13.73 -10.76
N TYR A 131 -5.51 14.37 -9.94
CA TYR A 131 -4.70 13.66 -8.95
C TYR A 131 -4.70 14.35 -7.58
N GLU A 132 -4.59 13.57 -6.51
CA GLU A 132 -4.53 14.11 -5.16
C GLU A 132 -3.07 14.39 -4.75
N GLN A 133 -2.71 15.66 -4.56
CA GLN A 133 -1.33 16.07 -4.30
C GLN A 133 -0.88 15.88 -2.85
N GLN A 134 -1.81 15.95 -1.88
CA GLN A 134 -1.46 15.95 -0.45
C GLN A 134 -1.11 14.56 0.10
N THR A 135 -1.39 13.51 -0.65
CA THR A 135 -1.19 12.13 -0.23
C THR A 135 -0.09 11.47 -1.07
N THR A 136 0.97 11.01 -0.40
CA THR A 136 2.20 10.55 -1.05
C THR A 136 1.95 9.48 -2.11
N VAL A 137 1.05 8.52 -1.86
CA VAL A 137 0.82 7.40 -2.80
C VAL A 137 0.23 7.86 -4.14
N TYR A 138 -0.72 8.80 -4.11
CA TYR A 138 -1.39 9.30 -5.32
C TYR A 138 -0.49 10.27 -6.10
N LEU A 139 0.25 11.13 -5.41
CA LEU A 139 1.23 12.01 -6.05
C LEU A 139 2.32 11.22 -6.78
N ASN A 140 2.93 10.23 -6.12
CA ASN A 140 3.96 9.41 -6.78
C ASN A 140 3.41 8.54 -7.92
N ALA A 141 2.15 8.12 -7.82
CA ALA A 141 1.48 7.41 -8.91
C ALA A 141 1.30 8.31 -10.14
N TYR A 142 0.86 9.57 -9.92
CA TYR A 142 0.80 10.57 -10.98
C TYR A 142 2.18 10.86 -11.59
N ASP A 143 3.19 11.14 -10.76
CA ASP A 143 4.55 11.43 -11.25
C ASP A 143 5.10 10.26 -12.09
N SER A 144 4.87 9.01 -11.65
CA SER A 144 5.28 7.83 -12.42
C SER A 144 4.54 7.67 -13.74
N LEU A 145 3.24 8.02 -13.80
CA LEU A 145 2.50 8.02 -15.06
C LEU A 145 3.09 9.03 -16.04
N VAL A 146 3.35 10.26 -15.58
CA VAL A 146 3.94 11.34 -16.39
C VAL A 146 5.32 10.95 -16.91
N GLU A 147 6.16 10.38 -16.04
CA GLU A 147 7.52 9.94 -16.38
C GLU A 147 7.49 8.82 -17.43
N LYS A 148 6.64 7.80 -17.25
CA LYS A 148 6.66 6.59 -18.08
C LYS A 148 5.92 6.72 -19.41
N LEU A 149 4.90 7.58 -19.49
CA LEU A 149 4.08 7.73 -20.68
C LEU A 149 4.89 7.92 -21.98
N PRO A 150 5.82 8.90 -22.09
CA PRO A 150 6.56 9.12 -23.34
C PRO A 150 7.46 7.95 -23.74
N HIS A 151 7.79 7.05 -22.81
CA HIS A 151 8.62 5.87 -23.09
C HIS A 151 7.79 4.65 -23.51
N VAL A 152 6.56 4.53 -23.02
CA VAL A 152 5.70 3.36 -23.29
C VAL A 152 4.77 3.60 -24.48
N TYR A 153 4.28 4.83 -24.63
CA TYR A 153 3.39 5.25 -25.71
C TYR A 153 3.71 6.69 -26.14
N PRO A 154 4.72 6.90 -27.01
CA PRO A 154 5.20 8.22 -27.42
C PRO A 154 4.14 9.14 -28.05
N GLU A 155 3.11 8.57 -28.68
CA GLU A 155 1.99 9.27 -29.27
C GLU A 155 1.01 9.82 -28.21
N GLY A 156 0.97 9.18 -27.04
CA GLY A 156 0.11 9.53 -25.93
C GLY A 156 0.55 10.79 -25.18
N LYS A 157 -0.42 11.67 -24.89
CA LYS A 157 -0.18 12.94 -24.20
C LYS A 157 -1.18 13.16 -23.07
N ILE A 158 -0.70 13.72 -21.96
CA ILE A 158 -1.54 14.30 -20.91
C ILE A 158 -1.76 15.77 -21.30
N LEU A 159 -2.92 16.09 -21.88
CA LEU A 159 -3.24 17.46 -22.32
C LEU A 159 -3.69 18.36 -21.17
N PHE A 160 -4.21 17.76 -20.10
CA PHE A 160 -4.61 18.46 -18.89
C PHE A 160 -4.32 17.61 -17.67
N SER A 161 -3.67 18.19 -16.68
CA SER A 161 -3.46 17.60 -15.36
C SER A 161 -3.74 18.64 -14.30
N ALA A 162 -4.51 18.30 -13.27
CA ALA A 162 -4.76 19.22 -12.17
C ALA A 162 -4.82 18.51 -10.82
N PRO A 163 -4.25 19.13 -9.76
CA PRO A 163 -4.43 18.65 -8.41
C PRO A 163 -5.88 18.84 -7.98
N VAL A 164 -6.40 17.88 -7.21
CA VAL A 164 -7.74 17.94 -6.62
C VAL A 164 -7.70 17.94 -5.10
N SER A 165 -8.69 18.60 -4.51
CA SER A 165 -8.92 18.66 -3.07
C SER A 165 -10.42 18.79 -2.79
N GLU A 166 -10.82 18.85 -1.52
CA GLU A 166 -12.22 19.08 -1.16
C GLU A 166 -12.76 20.43 -1.67
N GLU A 167 -11.87 21.40 -1.87
CA GLU A 167 -12.20 22.77 -2.25
C GLU A 167 -11.98 23.05 -3.75
N SER A 168 -11.27 22.17 -4.46
CA SER A 168 -10.90 22.38 -5.86
C SER A 168 -11.10 21.11 -6.68
N LEU A 169 -12.12 21.12 -7.55
CA LEU A 169 -12.50 20.03 -8.45
C LEU A 169 -12.73 20.58 -9.88
N PRO A 170 -11.68 20.70 -10.71
CA PRO A 170 -11.69 21.47 -11.97
C PRO A 170 -12.31 20.72 -13.17
N LEU A 171 -13.55 20.26 -13.03
CA LEU A 171 -14.26 19.49 -14.08
C LEU A 171 -14.62 20.32 -15.32
N SER A 172 -14.77 21.64 -15.21
CA SER A 172 -15.08 22.51 -16.35
C SER A 172 -13.98 22.51 -17.40
N SER A 173 -12.71 22.44 -16.99
CA SER A 173 -11.56 22.39 -17.91
C SER A 173 -11.59 21.15 -18.81
N ILE A 174 -12.04 20.01 -18.27
CA ILE A 174 -12.21 18.75 -19.03
C ILE A 174 -13.26 18.94 -20.14
N ILE A 175 -14.37 19.59 -19.80
CA ILE A 175 -15.46 19.87 -20.76
C ILE A 175 -14.98 20.82 -21.85
N HIS A 176 -14.36 21.94 -21.47
CA HIS A 176 -13.93 22.97 -22.42
C HIS A 176 -12.86 22.47 -23.40
N GLN A 177 -11.99 21.57 -22.96
CA GLN A 177 -10.95 20.98 -23.79
C GLN A 177 -11.41 19.69 -24.50
N HIS A 178 -12.67 19.27 -24.30
CA HIS A 178 -13.23 18.04 -24.85
C HIS A 178 -12.36 16.79 -24.60
N LEU A 179 -11.76 16.70 -23.41
CA LEU A 179 -10.89 15.57 -23.05
C LEU A 179 -11.73 14.37 -22.65
N ARG A 180 -11.87 13.43 -23.59
CA ARG A 180 -12.81 12.31 -23.52
C ARG A 180 -12.40 11.20 -22.56
N VAL A 181 -11.11 11.09 -22.26
CA VAL A 181 -10.58 10.06 -21.35
C VAL A 181 -9.98 10.76 -20.14
N VAL A 182 -10.45 10.40 -18.94
CA VAL A 182 -10.06 11.04 -17.68
C VAL A 182 -9.58 10.00 -16.68
N ILE A 183 -8.34 10.12 -16.22
CA ILE A 183 -7.76 9.26 -15.19
C ILE A 183 -7.89 9.97 -13.84
N LEU A 184 -8.48 9.29 -12.85
CA LEU A 184 -8.61 9.79 -11.48
C LEU A 184 -7.64 9.04 -10.56
N ILE A 185 -6.60 9.73 -10.09
CA ILE A 185 -5.58 9.23 -9.16
C ILE A 185 -5.79 9.87 -7.79
N THR A 186 -6.81 9.43 -7.06
CA THR A 186 -7.29 10.12 -5.86
C THR A 186 -7.74 9.15 -4.77
N THR A 187 -7.92 9.63 -3.55
CA THR A 187 -8.61 8.85 -2.51
C THR A 187 -10.06 8.55 -2.89
N PRO A 188 -10.66 7.49 -2.31
CA PRO A 188 -12.09 7.27 -2.40
C PRO A 188 -12.92 8.51 -2.09
N ASN A 189 -12.58 9.24 -1.02
CA ASN A 189 -13.28 10.46 -0.65
C ASN A 189 -13.40 11.49 -1.77
N ILE A 190 -12.28 11.81 -2.43
CA ILE A 190 -12.28 12.80 -3.51
C ILE A 190 -12.99 12.27 -4.75
N ALA A 191 -12.81 10.99 -5.10
CA ALA A 191 -13.53 10.37 -6.20
C ALA A 191 -15.06 10.40 -6.01
N HIS A 192 -15.59 10.05 -4.82
CA HIS A 192 -17.03 10.15 -4.53
C HIS A 192 -17.55 11.58 -4.70
N LYS A 193 -16.76 12.59 -4.31
CA LYS A 193 -17.10 14.01 -4.49
C LYS A 193 -17.16 14.40 -5.97
N ILE A 194 -16.20 13.95 -6.79
CA ILE A 194 -16.20 14.14 -8.25
C ILE A 194 -17.44 13.48 -8.87
N LEU A 195 -17.74 12.23 -8.51
CA LEU A 195 -18.91 11.50 -8.98
C LEU A 195 -20.22 12.20 -8.61
N CYS A 196 -20.29 12.76 -7.40
CA CYS A 196 -21.45 13.54 -6.99
C CYS A 196 -21.63 14.82 -7.82
N LEU A 197 -20.54 15.52 -8.16
CA LEU A 197 -20.61 16.67 -9.07
C LEU A 197 -21.02 16.29 -10.48
N ILE A 198 -20.54 15.16 -11.00
CA ILE A 198 -20.98 14.63 -12.29
C ILE A 198 -22.49 14.36 -12.25
N GLN A 199 -22.99 13.69 -11.21
CA GLN A 199 -24.42 13.42 -11.05
C GLN A 199 -25.30 14.69 -10.94
N ARG A 200 -24.80 15.74 -10.27
CA ARG A 200 -25.60 16.91 -9.90
C ARG A 200 -25.44 18.09 -10.84
N ARG A 201 -24.29 18.22 -11.51
CA ARG A 201 -23.90 19.44 -12.24
C ARG A 201 -23.39 19.18 -13.66
N TYR A 202 -22.73 18.04 -13.88
CA TYR A 202 -22.11 17.72 -15.16
C TYR A 202 -22.53 16.32 -15.66
N PRO A 203 -23.84 16.02 -15.81
CA PRO A 203 -24.31 14.69 -16.20
C PRO A 203 -23.80 14.25 -17.58
N GLU A 204 -23.36 15.19 -18.42
CA GLU A 204 -22.70 14.95 -19.70
C GLU A 204 -21.31 14.32 -19.58
N LEU A 205 -20.65 14.44 -18.42
CA LEU A 205 -19.35 13.81 -18.11
C LEU A 205 -19.51 12.32 -17.75
N THR A 206 -20.26 11.58 -18.57
CA THR A 206 -20.47 10.14 -18.41
C THR A 206 -20.33 9.41 -19.73
N PHE A 207 -20.15 8.09 -19.65
CA PHE A 207 -20.14 7.21 -20.83
C PHE A 207 -21.47 7.32 -21.61
N PRO A 208 -21.46 7.31 -22.96
CA PRO A 208 -20.31 7.07 -23.85
C PRO A 208 -19.49 8.31 -24.22
N SER A 209 -19.92 9.50 -23.82
CA SER A 209 -19.27 10.76 -24.21
C SER A 209 -17.93 10.99 -23.51
N TYR A 210 -17.74 10.44 -22.31
CA TYR A 210 -16.50 10.51 -21.54
C TYR A 210 -16.25 9.17 -20.86
N GLN A 211 -15.01 8.68 -20.90
CA GLN A 211 -14.55 7.51 -20.17
C GLN A 211 -13.68 7.95 -19.01
N PHE A 212 -14.15 7.67 -17.79
CA PHE A 212 -13.34 7.84 -16.59
C PHE A 212 -12.72 6.52 -16.17
N ILE A 213 -11.51 6.59 -15.61
CA ILE A 213 -10.77 5.44 -15.08
C ILE A 213 -10.34 5.76 -13.65
N LEU A 214 -10.76 4.94 -12.69
CA LEU A 214 -10.45 5.12 -11.28
C LEU A 214 -9.20 4.31 -10.88
N PHE A 215 -8.27 4.96 -10.18
CA PHE A 215 -7.04 4.36 -9.67
C PHE A 215 -7.21 3.72 -8.29
N GLY A 216 -6.90 2.43 -8.18
CA GLY A 216 -7.04 1.69 -6.93
C GLY A 216 -8.40 1.03 -6.82
N ASP A 217 -8.58 0.22 -5.77
CA ASP A 217 -9.79 -0.57 -5.58
C ASP A 217 -10.94 0.27 -4.98
N TYR A 218 -12.03 0.37 -5.74
CA TYR A 218 -13.28 1.02 -5.33
C TYR A 218 -14.44 0.03 -5.20
N LEU A 219 -14.23 -1.26 -5.47
CA LEU A 219 -15.31 -2.25 -5.49
C LEU A 219 -15.93 -2.39 -4.09
N GLY A 220 -17.26 -2.23 -4.03
CA GLY A 220 -18.02 -2.31 -2.78
C GLY A 220 -17.92 -1.07 -1.87
N TYR A 221 -17.12 -0.06 -2.23
CA TYR A 221 -16.96 1.15 -1.42
C TYR A 221 -17.91 2.27 -1.89
N TYR A 222 -19.22 2.07 -1.74
CA TYR A 222 -20.23 3.09 -2.02
C TYR A 222 -20.71 3.72 -0.72
N ARG A 223 -20.42 5.01 -0.54
CA ARG A 223 -20.87 5.75 0.64
C ARG A 223 -21.53 7.07 0.26
N PRO A 224 -22.51 7.53 1.06
CA PRO A 224 -23.07 8.86 0.87
C PRO A 224 -21.97 9.90 1.02
N VAL A 225 -22.06 10.96 0.23
CA VAL A 225 -21.09 12.04 0.23
C VAL A 225 -21.80 13.38 0.23
N SER A 226 -21.20 14.33 0.94
CA SER A 226 -21.61 15.73 0.92
C SER A 226 -20.37 16.57 0.65
N LEU A 227 -20.54 17.62 -0.15
CA LEU A 227 -19.47 18.58 -0.42
C LEU A 227 -20.05 19.98 -0.60
N THR A 228 -19.22 20.97 -0.33
CA THR A 228 -19.53 22.37 -0.60
C THR A 228 -18.48 22.91 -1.57
N LEU A 229 -18.93 23.41 -2.72
CA LEU A 229 -18.04 23.98 -3.74
C LEU A 229 -18.65 25.28 -4.24
N ASN A 230 -17.87 26.37 -4.24
CA ASN A 230 -18.31 27.70 -4.67
C ASN A 230 -19.63 28.14 -4.00
N ASN A 231 -19.74 27.99 -2.67
CA ASN A 231 -20.94 28.28 -1.86
C ASN A 231 -22.19 27.44 -2.20
N HIS A 232 -22.07 26.41 -3.04
CA HIS A 232 -23.15 25.46 -3.32
C HIS A 232 -22.92 24.16 -2.58
N HIS A 233 -23.97 23.65 -1.94
CA HIS A 233 -23.92 22.39 -1.21
C HIS A 233 -24.53 21.26 -2.03
N TYR A 234 -23.76 20.19 -2.23
CA TYR A 234 -24.15 19.01 -2.98
C TYR A 234 -24.18 17.80 -2.05
N LYS A 235 -25.23 16.99 -2.17
CA LYS A 235 -25.38 15.72 -1.46
C LYS A 235 -25.73 14.60 -2.44
N CYS A 236 -25.09 13.45 -2.29
CA CYS A 236 -25.41 12.25 -3.05
C CYS A 236 -25.49 11.05 -2.12
N SER A 237 -26.49 10.20 -2.34
CA SER A 237 -26.64 8.90 -1.69
C SER A 237 -25.64 7.89 -2.25
N ALA A 238 -25.37 6.80 -1.51
CA ALA A 238 -24.53 5.71 -2.01
C ALA A 238 -25.04 5.13 -3.34
N ALA A 239 -26.36 5.00 -3.49
CA ALA A 239 -26.99 4.50 -4.71
C ALA A 239 -26.79 5.46 -5.91
N GLU A 240 -26.81 6.78 -5.68
CA GLU A 240 -26.49 7.75 -6.73
C GLU A 240 -25.04 7.65 -7.17
N ILE A 241 -24.10 7.46 -6.24
CA ILE A 241 -22.69 7.26 -6.61
C ILE A 241 -22.51 5.95 -7.38
N GLY A 242 -23.13 4.86 -6.93
CA GLY A 242 -23.09 3.56 -7.64
C GLY A 242 -23.48 3.70 -9.11
N ARG A 243 -24.62 4.35 -9.39
CA ARG A 243 -25.12 4.54 -10.77
C ARG A 243 -24.17 5.31 -11.70
N VAL A 244 -23.42 6.28 -11.18
CA VAL A 244 -22.42 6.99 -12.00
C VAL A 244 -21.19 6.11 -12.18
N MET A 245 -20.76 5.45 -11.11
CA MET A 245 -19.57 4.60 -11.10
C MET A 245 -19.72 3.37 -12.01
N ASP A 246 -20.93 2.85 -12.23
CA ASP A 246 -21.23 1.77 -13.20
C ASP A 246 -20.84 2.14 -14.65
N ARG A 247 -20.60 3.42 -14.93
CA ARG A 247 -20.17 3.91 -16.26
C ARG A 247 -18.67 4.18 -16.33
N PHE A 248 -17.92 3.88 -15.28
CA PHE A 248 -16.50 4.17 -15.13
C PHE A 248 -15.72 2.85 -15.20
N LEU A 249 -14.48 2.91 -15.71
CA LEU A 249 -13.56 1.79 -15.58
C LEU A 249 -12.97 1.80 -14.18
N LEU A 250 -13.26 0.74 -13.43
CA LEU A 250 -12.68 0.51 -12.11
C LEU A 250 -11.43 -0.34 -12.27
N THR A 251 -10.39 0.02 -11.53
CA THR A 251 -9.22 -0.84 -11.39
C THR A 251 -9.23 -1.46 -10.00
N GLY A 252 -8.54 -2.57 -9.82
CA GLY A 252 -8.48 -3.26 -8.53
C GLY A 252 -7.38 -4.30 -8.57
N LEU A 253 -6.89 -4.67 -7.40
CA LEU A 253 -6.01 -5.82 -7.23
C LEU A 253 -6.86 -6.95 -6.66
N LYS A 254 -6.87 -8.09 -7.35
CA LYS A 254 -7.47 -9.30 -6.80
C LYS A 254 -6.36 -10.11 -6.13
N LEU A 255 -6.58 -10.47 -4.86
CA LEU A 255 -5.81 -11.53 -4.22
C LEU A 255 -6.31 -12.86 -4.76
N ASP A 256 -5.41 -13.62 -5.38
CA ASP A 256 -5.72 -14.91 -5.99
C ASP A 256 -5.09 -16.06 -5.20
N VAL A 257 -5.43 -16.12 -3.90
CA VAL A 257 -4.97 -17.19 -3.00
C VAL A 257 -6.10 -18.19 -2.82
N ALA A 258 -5.84 -19.46 -3.15
CA ALA A 258 -6.81 -20.53 -2.94
C ALA A 258 -6.98 -20.79 -1.44
N ASN A 259 -8.22 -21.07 -1.00
CA ASN A 259 -8.51 -21.39 0.40
C ASN A 259 -7.66 -22.56 0.95
N SER A 260 -7.29 -23.51 0.09
CA SER A 260 -6.46 -24.67 0.42
C SER A 260 -4.96 -24.40 0.38
N THR A 261 -4.51 -23.17 0.14
CA THR A 261 -3.08 -22.83 0.10
C THR A 261 -2.50 -22.98 1.49
N GLU A 262 -1.50 -23.86 1.65
CA GLU A 262 -0.73 -24.01 2.89
C GLU A 262 0.23 -22.83 3.05
N LEU A 263 0.22 -22.22 4.24
CA LEU A 263 1.07 -21.09 4.62
C LEU A 263 2.32 -21.57 5.36
N VAL A 264 3.34 -20.71 5.53
CA VAL A 264 4.55 -21.07 6.30
C VAL A 264 4.24 -21.43 7.75
N SER A 265 3.13 -20.92 8.29
CA SER A 265 2.63 -21.22 9.64
C SER A 265 2.19 -22.68 9.79
N GLY A 266 1.98 -23.42 8.70
CA GLY A 266 1.54 -24.81 8.68
C GLY A 266 0.02 -24.99 8.67
N VAL A 267 -0.74 -23.90 8.55
CA VAL A 267 -2.20 -23.91 8.36
C VAL A 267 -2.56 -23.43 6.95
N THR A 268 -3.79 -23.69 6.52
CA THR A 268 -4.30 -23.17 5.26
C THR A 268 -4.69 -21.69 5.36
N TYR A 269 -4.74 -21.00 4.22
CA TYR A 269 -5.24 -19.62 4.13
C TYR A 269 -6.63 -19.46 4.75
N ALA A 270 -7.54 -20.40 4.47
CA ALA A 270 -8.90 -20.34 4.99
C ALA A 270 -8.96 -20.48 6.52
N GLU A 271 -8.19 -21.42 7.08
CA GLU A 271 -8.10 -21.60 8.53
C GLU A 271 -7.52 -20.37 9.21
N ASN A 272 -6.42 -19.82 8.67
CA ASN A 272 -5.81 -18.61 9.23
C ASN A 272 -6.74 -17.39 9.15
N PHE A 273 -7.45 -17.21 8.02
CA PHE A 273 -8.39 -16.12 7.86
C PHE A 273 -9.59 -16.27 8.81
N GLN A 274 -10.13 -17.48 8.97
CA GLN A 274 -11.21 -17.75 9.90
C GLN A 274 -10.80 -17.43 11.35
N GLU A 275 -9.63 -17.88 11.78
CA GLU A 275 -9.12 -17.61 13.12
C GLU A 275 -8.92 -16.10 13.35
N TYR A 276 -8.40 -15.39 12.35
CA TYR A 276 -8.29 -13.94 12.41
C TYR A 276 -9.68 -13.26 12.51
N GLU A 277 -10.67 -13.71 11.73
CA GLU A 277 -12.04 -13.18 11.78
C GLU A 277 -12.69 -13.36 13.16
N GLU A 278 -12.52 -14.53 13.76
CA GLU A 278 -13.00 -14.86 15.10
C GLU A 278 -12.36 -13.94 16.16
N ARG A 279 -11.03 -13.82 16.14
CA ARG A 279 -10.27 -12.94 17.06
C ARG A 279 -10.59 -11.45 16.85
N ALA A 280 -10.90 -11.07 15.61
CA ALA A 280 -11.26 -9.70 15.26
C ALA A 280 -12.75 -9.38 15.50
N ASN A 281 -13.55 -10.32 16.03
CA ASN A 281 -14.99 -10.18 16.22
C ASN A 281 -15.71 -9.76 14.93
N GLY A 282 -15.42 -10.41 13.80
CA GLY A 282 -16.04 -10.09 12.51
C GLY A 282 -15.55 -8.78 11.87
N SER A 283 -14.41 -8.25 12.33
CA SER A 283 -13.81 -7.02 11.83
C SER A 283 -12.43 -7.27 11.20
N ALA A 284 -12.23 -8.45 10.59
CA ALA A 284 -10.99 -8.72 9.87
C ALA A 284 -10.87 -7.79 8.66
N THR A 285 -9.63 -7.42 8.34
CA THR A 285 -9.36 -6.55 7.20
C THR A 285 -8.13 -7.03 6.45
N LEU A 286 -8.16 -7.00 5.11
CA LEU A 286 -7.03 -7.38 4.27
C LEU A 286 -5.69 -6.70 4.63
N PRO A 287 -5.64 -5.42 5.06
CA PRO A 287 -4.38 -4.82 5.49
C PRO A 287 -3.69 -5.50 6.68
N ALA A 288 -4.42 -6.28 7.50
CA ALA A 288 -3.79 -7.04 8.57
C ALA A 288 -2.96 -8.21 8.03
N ASN A 289 -3.39 -8.84 6.93
CA ASN A 289 -2.63 -9.90 6.26
C ASN A 289 -1.25 -9.39 5.85
N ALA A 290 -1.16 -8.16 5.34
CA ALA A 290 0.11 -7.52 5.00
C ALA A 290 1.06 -7.41 6.20
N LEU A 291 0.53 -7.14 7.38
CA LEU A 291 1.35 -7.01 8.58
C LEU A 291 1.68 -8.39 9.18
N TYR A 292 0.76 -9.34 9.12
CA TYR A 292 1.00 -10.76 9.44
C TYR A 292 2.21 -11.29 8.65
N ASP A 293 2.21 -11.11 7.32
CA ASP A 293 3.32 -11.53 6.45
C ASP A 293 4.63 -10.82 6.82
N GLY A 294 4.54 -9.55 7.25
CA GLY A 294 5.68 -8.77 7.73
C GLY A 294 6.31 -9.33 9.00
N VAL A 295 5.50 -9.83 9.95
CA VAL A 295 5.99 -10.50 11.16
C VAL A 295 6.73 -11.78 10.79
N TRP A 296 6.13 -12.64 9.94
CA TRP A 296 6.77 -13.87 9.48
C TRP A 296 8.09 -13.61 8.75
N SER A 297 8.11 -12.61 7.88
CA SER A 297 9.31 -12.23 7.14
C SER A 297 10.44 -11.80 8.06
N LEU A 298 10.12 -11.00 9.08
CA LEU A 298 11.10 -10.59 10.07
C LEU A 298 11.61 -11.78 10.88
N ALA A 299 10.71 -12.66 11.35
CA ALA A 299 11.09 -13.83 12.15
C ALA A 299 11.98 -14.82 11.37
N LEU A 300 11.63 -15.11 10.11
CA LEU A 300 12.44 -15.97 9.23
C LEU A 300 13.81 -15.36 8.95
N ALA A 301 13.88 -14.06 8.67
CA ALA A 301 15.16 -13.39 8.44
C ALA A 301 16.04 -13.36 9.69
N LEU A 302 15.46 -13.11 10.86
CA LEU A 302 16.17 -13.18 12.14
C LEU A 302 16.71 -14.60 12.35
N ASN A 303 15.88 -15.63 12.23
CA ASN A 303 16.31 -17.01 12.39
C ASN A 303 17.47 -17.38 11.46
N ASN A 304 17.35 -17.06 10.17
CA ASN A 304 18.37 -17.36 9.17
C ASN A 304 19.67 -16.58 9.39
N SER A 305 19.62 -15.45 10.10
CA SER A 305 20.79 -14.63 10.39
C SER A 305 21.62 -15.12 11.59
N ILE A 306 21.06 -15.95 12.47
CA ILE A 306 21.70 -16.39 13.72
C ILE A 306 23.14 -16.90 13.51
N PRO A 307 23.43 -17.79 12.52
CA PRO A 307 24.80 -18.27 12.32
C PRO A 307 25.80 -17.14 12.01
N ARG A 308 25.42 -16.20 11.15
CA ARG A 308 26.26 -15.06 10.75
C ARG A 308 26.39 -14.01 11.86
N LEU A 309 25.38 -13.86 12.72
CA LEU A 309 25.48 -12.99 13.90
C LEU A 309 26.44 -13.58 14.94
N ASN A 310 26.42 -14.90 15.14
CA ASN A 310 27.35 -15.59 16.02
C ASN A 310 28.81 -15.48 15.54
N GLU A 311 29.05 -15.49 14.22
CA GLU A 311 30.39 -15.29 13.63
C GLU A 311 31.00 -13.92 13.97
N ILE A 312 30.18 -12.89 14.13
CA ILE A 312 30.62 -11.55 14.58
C ILE A 312 30.53 -11.37 16.11
N GLY A 313 30.26 -12.45 16.84
CA GLY A 313 30.17 -12.45 18.31
C GLY A 313 28.95 -11.73 18.87
N LEU A 314 27.88 -11.57 18.09
CA LEU A 314 26.63 -10.96 18.54
C LEU A 314 25.54 -12.03 18.73
N ASP A 315 25.09 -12.22 19.97
CA ASP A 315 23.90 -13.03 20.25
C ASP A 315 22.63 -12.28 19.79
N MET A 316 21.64 -13.03 19.29
CA MET A 316 20.36 -12.46 18.86
C MET A 316 19.63 -11.71 19.97
N VAL A 317 19.76 -12.11 21.24
CA VAL A 317 19.13 -11.41 22.38
C VAL A 317 19.72 -10.02 22.61
N ASP A 318 20.95 -9.81 22.12
CA ASP A 318 21.66 -8.54 22.24
C ASP A 318 21.47 -7.63 21.03
N TYR A 319 20.92 -8.17 19.93
CA TYR A 319 20.56 -7.38 18.76
C TYR A 319 19.50 -6.32 19.10
N THR A 320 19.76 -5.09 18.67
CA THR A 320 18.86 -3.94 18.78
C THR A 320 19.26 -2.86 17.78
N TYR A 321 18.48 -1.79 17.69
CA TYR A 321 18.79 -0.61 16.88
C TYR A 321 20.24 -0.11 17.09
N GLY A 322 20.85 0.40 16.02
CA GLY A 322 22.23 0.90 15.99
C GLY A 322 23.29 -0.13 15.62
N HIS A 323 22.98 -1.44 15.66
CA HIS A 323 23.89 -2.50 15.22
C HIS A 323 23.90 -2.63 13.69
N ARG A 324 24.52 -1.68 12.98
CA ARG A 324 24.48 -1.61 11.52
C ARG A 324 24.92 -2.89 10.81
N GLU A 325 26.05 -3.47 11.21
CA GLU A 325 26.60 -4.69 10.58
C GLU A 325 25.63 -5.86 10.73
N ALA A 326 25.08 -6.06 11.94
CA ALA A 326 24.05 -7.08 12.20
C ALA A 326 22.78 -6.81 11.38
N THR A 327 22.31 -5.56 11.32
CA THR A 327 21.13 -5.21 10.50
C THR A 327 21.38 -5.45 9.02
N ASP A 328 22.59 -5.20 8.51
CA ASP A 328 22.95 -5.52 7.13
C ASP A 328 22.95 -7.04 6.88
N ILE A 329 23.40 -7.85 7.84
CA ILE A 329 23.30 -9.33 7.78
C ILE A 329 21.84 -9.77 7.70
N ILE A 330 20.97 -9.29 8.60
CA ILE A 330 19.56 -9.69 8.64
C ILE A 330 18.85 -9.21 7.36
N ARG A 331 19.14 -7.99 6.89
CA ARG A 331 18.65 -7.47 5.61
C ARG A 331 19.01 -8.39 4.45
N ASP A 332 20.24 -8.91 4.41
CA ASP A 332 20.65 -9.84 3.35
C ASP A 332 19.84 -11.14 3.41
N GLU A 333 19.45 -11.61 4.59
CA GLU A 333 18.54 -12.77 4.72
C GLU A 333 17.13 -12.42 4.24
N VAL A 334 16.60 -11.23 4.55
CA VAL A 334 15.32 -10.74 3.99
C VAL A 334 15.34 -10.79 2.47
N LEU A 335 16.44 -10.37 1.84
CA LEU A 335 16.59 -10.35 0.39
C LEU A 335 16.62 -11.75 -0.25
N LYS A 336 16.80 -12.82 0.52
CA LYS A 336 16.79 -14.21 0.05
C LYS A 336 15.45 -14.90 0.30
N LEU A 337 14.53 -14.31 1.06
CA LEU A 337 13.29 -14.96 1.45
C LEU A 337 12.38 -15.23 0.24
N HIS A 338 11.93 -16.48 0.12
CA HIS A 338 10.92 -16.93 -0.83
C HIS A 338 10.03 -17.96 -0.14
N PHE A 339 8.78 -17.61 0.11
CA PHE A 339 7.82 -18.47 0.81
C PHE A 339 6.38 -18.03 0.51
N GLN A 340 5.42 -18.94 0.73
CA GLN A 340 4.00 -18.70 0.44
C GLN A 340 3.31 -18.06 1.65
N GLU A 341 2.66 -16.91 1.44
CA GLU A 341 1.99 -16.14 2.49
C GLU A 341 0.62 -15.59 2.07
N LEU A 342 -0.08 -14.95 3.02
CA LEU A 342 -1.45 -14.45 2.84
C LEU A 342 -1.58 -13.44 1.69
N LEU A 343 -0.52 -12.68 1.42
CA LEU A 343 -0.35 -11.94 0.20
C LEU A 343 0.74 -12.63 -0.61
N ASP A 344 0.34 -13.28 -1.71
CA ASP A 344 1.25 -13.90 -2.68
C ASP A 344 2.12 -12.83 -3.39
N ILE A 345 3.08 -12.24 -2.67
CA ILE A 345 3.84 -11.04 -3.08
C ILE A 345 5.36 -11.27 -2.96
N TYR A 346 5.82 -12.34 -2.31
CA TYR A 346 7.25 -12.59 -2.08
C TYR A 346 7.99 -13.19 -3.29
N HIS A 347 8.17 -12.38 -4.33
CA HIS A 347 9.31 -12.50 -5.23
C HIS A 347 10.44 -11.60 -4.74
N SER A 348 11.38 -12.17 -3.98
CA SER A 348 12.62 -11.48 -3.61
C SER A 348 13.35 -10.96 -4.87
N VAL A 349 14.12 -9.90 -4.65
CA VAL A 349 14.73 -9.00 -5.62
C VAL A 349 15.40 -9.72 -6.81
N LYS A 350 14.62 -9.88 -7.89
CA LYS A 350 15.07 -9.74 -9.27
C LYS A 350 13.95 -9.05 -10.06
N THR A 351 14.06 -7.73 -10.28
CA THR A 351 13.39 -7.14 -11.46
C THR A 351 13.96 -7.88 -12.67
N PRO A 352 13.18 -8.67 -13.43
CA PRO A 352 11.93 -8.30 -14.10
C PRO A 352 10.76 -9.29 -13.86
N GLY A 353 9.53 -8.78 -13.79
CA GLY A 353 8.32 -9.59 -13.63
C GLY A 353 7.72 -9.49 -12.24
N SER A 354 7.27 -8.30 -11.86
CA SER A 354 6.23 -8.17 -10.84
C SER A 354 5.01 -8.97 -11.32
N LEU A 355 4.45 -9.84 -10.46
CA LEU A 355 3.23 -10.62 -10.72
C LEU A 355 2.22 -9.80 -11.54
N LEU A 356 1.56 -10.45 -12.50
CA LEU A 356 0.44 -9.89 -13.26
C LEU A 356 -0.78 -9.83 -12.33
N PRO A 357 -1.15 -8.69 -11.71
CA PRO A 357 -2.47 -8.62 -11.10
C PRO A 357 -3.51 -8.76 -12.22
N LEU A 358 -4.48 -9.66 -12.01
CA LEU A 358 -5.68 -9.67 -12.84
C LEU A 358 -6.49 -8.41 -12.55
N PHE A 359 -6.67 -7.59 -13.57
CA PHE A 359 -7.57 -6.45 -13.53
C PHE A 359 -8.98 -6.90 -13.95
N LEU A 360 -9.97 -6.56 -13.13
CA LEU A 360 -11.38 -6.72 -13.50
C LEU A 360 -11.86 -5.41 -14.12
N LEU A 361 -12.20 -5.45 -15.41
CA LEU A 361 -12.92 -4.37 -16.09
C LEU A 361 -14.40 -4.76 -16.11
N ASN A 362 -15.23 -4.10 -15.30
CA ASN A 362 -16.68 -4.24 -15.41
C ASN A 362 -17.21 -3.31 -16.52
N ARG A 363 -18.19 -3.80 -17.29
CA ARG A 363 -18.90 -3.07 -18.35
C ARG A 363 -20.14 -2.38 -17.83
#